data_AF-H2Y1I0-F1
#
_entry.id   AF-H2Y1I0-F1
#
_cell.length_a   1.000
_cell.length_b   1.000
_cell.length_c   1.000
_cell.angle_alpha   90.00
_cell.angle_beta   90.00
_cell.angle_gamma   90.00
#
_symmetry.space_group_name_H-M   'P 1'
#
loop_
_entity.id
_entity.type
_entity.pdbx_description
1 polymer ?
#
loop_
_entity_poly.entity_id
_entity_poly.type
_entity_poly.pdbx_seq_one_letter_code
_entity_poly.pdbx_strand_id
1 'polypeptide(L)'
;MQPGCLMYFHQALWIPFIRVHWGGTETARRWVGYLDGAVESGVRAADEVLDRIKGNPMQRSVATSSIYSSNLPWGKVGQPSRVPTLFKWSIGLAIVSFTAYAAYSYMDHIKSCITSKA
;
A
#
# COMPACT_ATOMS: atom_id res chain seq x y z
N MET A 1 -34.58 3.25 4.98
CA MET A 1 -34.88 4.40 4.10
C MET A 1 -36.33 4.33 3.66
N GLN A 2 -37.01 5.48 3.51
CA GLN A 2 -38.36 5.50 2.95
C GLN A 2 -38.35 5.20 1.44
N PRO A 3 -39.39 4.57 0.89
CA PRO A 3 -39.54 4.39 -0.55
C PRO A 3 -39.47 5.72 -1.30
N GLY A 4 -38.77 5.74 -2.43
CA GLY A 4 -38.63 6.94 -3.28
C GLY A 4 -37.44 7.85 -2.96
N CYS A 5 -36.83 7.78 -1.76
CA CYS A 5 -35.69 8.63 -1.41
C CYS A 5 -34.54 8.53 -2.42
N LEU A 6 -34.17 7.31 -2.83
CA LEU A 6 -33.08 7.13 -3.79
C LEU A 6 -33.42 7.75 -5.16
N MET A 7 -34.68 7.65 -5.60
CA MET A 7 -35.13 8.20 -6.88
C MET A 7 -35.01 9.73 -6.94
N TYR A 8 -35.27 10.42 -5.83
CA TYR A 8 -35.18 11.89 -5.77
C TYR A 8 -33.79 12.40 -5.37
N PHE A 9 -33.06 11.67 -4.52
CA PHE A 9 -31.82 12.15 -3.91
C PHE A 9 -30.56 11.42 -4.37
N HIS A 10 -30.64 10.46 -5.31
CA HIS A 10 -29.44 9.71 -5.75
C HIS A 10 -28.31 10.62 -6.24
N GLN A 11 -28.63 11.73 -6.90
CA GLN A 11 -27.62 12.67 -7.39
C GLN A 11 -26.83 13.32 -6.25
N ALA A 12 -27.50 13.67 -5.15
CA ALA A 12 -26.89 14.31 -4.00
C ALA A 12 -25.86 13.42 -3.30
N LEU A 13 -25.91 12.10 -3.50
CA LEU A 13 -24.95 11.17 -2.92
C LEU A 13 -23.53 11.37 -3.47
N TRP A 14 -23.38 11.82 -4.72
CA TRP A 14 -22.08 11.84 -5.41
C TRP A 14 -21.63 13.25 -5.81
N ILE A 15 -22.49 14.27 -5.70
CA ILE A 15 -22.14 15.66 -6.02
C ILE A 15 -21.31 16.26 -4.86
N PRO A 16 -20.09 16.76 -5.12
CA PRO A 16 -19.29 17.40 -4.09
C PRO A 16 -19.90 18.73 -3.65
N PHE A 17 -19.84 19.02 -2.36
CA PHE A 17 -20.35 20.27 -1.78
C PHE A 17 -19.19 21.15 -1.32
N ILE A 18 -18.95 22.25 -2.05
CA ILE A 18 -17.86 23.20 -1.78
C ILE A 18 -16.50 22.48 -1.77
N ARG A 19 -15.90 22.18 -0.60
CA ARG A 19 -14.60 21.47 -0.46
C ARG A 19 -14.77 20.06 0.12
N VAL A 20 -16.01 19.62 0.27
CA VAL A 20 -16.36 18.28 0.77
C VAL A 20 -16.64 17.38 -0.43
N HIS A 21 -15.89 16.29 -0.52
CA HIS A 21 -16.03 15.27 -1.55
C HIS A 21 -16.48 13.97 -0.89
N TRP A 22 -17.42 13.28 -1.53
CA TRP A 22 -18.03 12.07 -0.98
C TRP A 22 -17.30 10.83 -1.50
N GLY A 23 -16.84 9.98 -0.58
CA GLY A 23 -16.42 8.60 -0.83
C GLY A 23 -17.29 7.62 -0.06
N GLY A 24 -16.96 6.32 -0.15
CA GLY A 24 -17.73 5.25 0.51
C GLY A 24 -18.49 4.40 -0.50
N THR A 25 -18.77 3.15 -0.14
CA THR A 25 -19.29 2.10 -1.05
C THR A 25 -20.59 2.50 -1.75
N GLU A 26 -21.39 3.31 -1.09
CA GLU A 26 -22.67 3.86 -1.51
C GLU A 26 -22.50 4.91 -2.63
N THR A 27 -21.28 5.42 -2.78
CA THR A 27 -20.89 6.43 -3.77
C THR A 27 -20.09 5.87 -4.95
N ALA A 28 -19.99 4.54 -5.03
CA ALA A 28 -19.31 3.85 -6.11
C ALA A 28 -20.17 3.76 -7.37
N ARG A 29 -19.57 3.75 -8.56
CA ARG A 29 -20.30 3.48 -9.81
C ARG A 29 -20.44 1.99 -10.07
N ARG A 30 -19.53 1.18 -9.53
CA ARG A 30 -19.56 -0.28 -9.60
C ARG A 30 -19.49 -0.87 -8.21
N TRP A 31 -20.04 -2.07 -8.06
CA TRP A 31 -19.95 -2.86 -6.83
C TRP A 31 -20.37 -2.08 -5.57
N VAL A 32 -21.47 -1.33 -5.68
CA VAL A 32 -22.06 -0.58 -4.56
C VAL A 32 -22.37 -1.53 -3.40
N GLY A 33 -21.92 -1.18 -2.20
CA GLY A 33 -22.03 -2.02 -0.99
C GLY A 33 -20.94 -3.08 -0.82
N TYR A 34 -19.99 -3.19 -1.74
CA TYR A 34 -18.83 -4.09 -1.63
C TYR A 34 -17.54 -3.31 -1.40
N LEU A 35 -16.53 -4.00 -0.87
CA LEU A 35 -15.20 -3.42 -0.63
C LEU A 35 -14.58 -2.80 -1.89
N ASP A 36 -14.76 -3.42 -3.06
CA ASP A 36 -14.23 -2.87 -4.32
C ASP A 36 -14.84 -1.51 -4.65
N GLY A 37 -16.15 -1.34 -4.41
CA GLY A 37 -16.82 -0.04 -4.51
C GLY A 37 -16.32 0.97 -3.47
N ALA A 38 -15.93 0.52 -2.27
CA ALA A 38 -15.31 1.40 -1.27
C ALA A 38 -14.02 2.00 -1.81
N VAL A 39 -13.19 1.18 -2.46
CA VAL A 39 -11.91 1.65 -2.97
C VAL A 39 -12.09 2.49 -4.24
N GLU A 40 -12.96 2.08 -5.16
CA GLU A 40 -13.31 2.86 -6.36
C GLU A 40 -13.77 4.28 -6.01
N SER A 41 -14.74 4.39 -5.11
CA SER A 41 -15.29 5.68 -4.67
C SER A 41 -14.27 6.54 -3.93
N GLY A 42 -13.39 5.93 -3.12
CA GLY A 42 -12.32 6.64 -2.43
C GLY A 42 -11.28 7.23 -3.39
N VAL A 43 -10.89 6.47 -4.42
CA VAL A 43 -9.95 6.96 -5.45
C VAL A 43 -10.57 8.11 -6.23
N ARG A 44 -11.83 8.00 -6.63
CA ARG A 44 -12.55 9.10 -7.28
C ARG A 44 -12.58 10.36 -6.42
N ALA A 45 -12.97 10.24 -5.15
CA ALA A 45 -13.04 11.39 -4.24
C ALA A 45 -11.66 12.06 -4.07
N ALA A 46 -10.59 11.27 -4.00
CA ALA A 46 -9.23 11.79 -3.95
C ALA A 46 -8.85 12.54 -5.23
N ASP A 47 -9.19 12.01 -6.41
CA ASP A 47 -8.96 12.68 -7.70
C ASP A 47 -9.71 14.01 -7.81
N GLU A 48 -10.96 14.08 -7.34
CA GLU A 48 -11.74 15.33 -7.35
C GLU A 48 -11.14 16.41 -6.43
N VAL A 49 -10.68 16.03 -5.23
CA VAL A 49 -9.96 16.93 -4.32
C VAL A 49 -8.66 17.39 -4.97
N LEU A 50 -7.97 16.45 -5.59
CA LEU A 50 -6.69 16.68 -6.23
C LEU A 50 -6.83 17.63 -7.43
N ASP A 51 -7.87 17.51 -8.25
CA ASP A 51 -8.20 18.44 -9.33
C ASP A 51 -8.55 19.84 -8.80
N ARG A 52 -9.26 19.92 -7.68
CA ARG A 52 -9.54 21.19 -6.97
C ARG A 52 -8.27 21.86 -6.45
N ILE A 53 -7.29 21.09 -5.96
CA ILE A 53 -5.99 21.60 -5.49
C ILE A 53 -5.12 22.00 -6.69
N LYS A 54 -5.13 21.20 -7.76
CA LYS A 54 -4.39 21.42 -9.00
C LYS A 54 -5.07 22.45 -9.90
N GLY A 55 -5.34 23.66 -9.41
CA GLY A 55 -5.42 24.82 -10.32
C GLY A 55 -4.15 25.07 -11.16
N ASN A 56 -3.23 24.11 -11.30
CA ASN A 56 -1.94 24.14 -11.97
C ASN A 56 -1.72 22.78 -12.71
N PRO A 57 -1.47 22.75 -14.04
CA PRO A 57 -1.56 21.55 -14.90
C PRO A 57 -0.45 20.48 -14.71
N MET A 58 0.19 20.39 -13.56
CA MET A 58 1.47 19.69 -13.36
C MET A 58 1.39 18.37 -12.58
N GLN A 59 0.28 17.64 -12.63
CA GLN A 59 0.21 16.37 -11.88
C GLN A 59 -0.72 15.36 -12.58
N ARG A 60 -0.57 15.30 -13.90
CA ARG A 60 -1.09 14.23 -14.79
C ARG A 60 -0.32 12.92 -14.62
N SER A 61 0.93 12.98 -14.16
CA SER A 61 1.81 11.81 -13.98
C SER A 61 1.40 10.89 -12.83
N VAL A 62 0.70 11.41 -11.80
CA VAL A 62 0.31 10.61 -10.63
C VAL A 62 -1.01 9.85 -10.87
N ALA A 63 -1.94 10.39 -11.66
CA ALA A 63 -3.18 9.69 -12.04
C ALA A 63 -2.91 8.50 -12.98
N THR A 64 -1.84 8.55 -13.78
CA THR A 64 -1.37 7.39 -14.57
C THR A 64 -0.72 6.31 -13.68
N SER A 65 -0.36 6.65 -12.45
CA SER A 65 0.25 5.71 -11.48
C SER A 65 -0.74 5.15 -10.46
N SER A 66 -2.02 5.54 -10.49
CA SER A 66 -3.05 4.95 -9.63
C SER A 66 -3.51 3.60 -10.21
N ILE A 67 -3.71 2.62 -9.34
CA ILE A 67 -4.04 1.22 -9.68
C ILE A 67 -5.39 1.09 -10.42
N TYR A 68 -6.20 2.14 -10.43
CA TYR A 68 -7.51 2.21 -11.10
C TYR A 68 -7.45 2.79 -12.52
N SER A 69 -6.27 3.18 -13.01
CA SER A 69 -6.10 3.52 -14.42
C SER A 69 -6.44 2.29 -15.27
N SER A 70 -7.45 2.41 -16.13
CA SER A 70 -8.01 1.33 -16.96
C SER A 70 -7.05 0.73 -18.00
N ASN A 71 -5.75 1.08 -17.96
CA ASN A 71 -4.73 0.68 -18.94
C ASN A 71 -3.68 -0.28 -18.36
N LEU A 72 -3.90 -0.87 -17.18
CA LEU A 72 -3.00 -1.89 -16.65
C LEU A 72 -3.43 -3.29 -17.15
N PRO A 73 -2.61 -3.99 -17.95
CA PRO A 73 -2.77 -5.43 -18.10
C PRO A 73 -2.63 -6.07 -16.71
N TRP A 74 -3.56 -6.96 -16.35
CA TRP A 74 -3.56 -7.68 -15.08
C TRP A 74 -2.15 -8.23 -14.81
N GLY A 75 -1.49 -7.73 -13.75
CA GLY A 75 -0.12 -8.12 -13.40
C GLY A 75 0.82 -7.00 -12.95
N LYS A 76 0.46 -5.72 -13.06
CA LYS A 76 1.29 -4.59 -12.60
C LYS A 76 0.59 -3.71 -11.56
N VAL A 77 -0.08 -4.34 -10.57
CA VAL A 77 -0.38 -3.65 -9.31
C VAL A 77 0.95 -3.48 -8.59
N GLY A 78 1.50 -2.27 -8.59
CA GLY A 78 2.67 -1.94 -7.77
C GLY A 78 2.31 -2.16 -6.31
N GLN A 79 2.70 -3.30 -5.76
CA GLN A 79 2.62 -3.55 -4.33
C GLN A 79 3.41 -2.45 -3.61
N PRO A 80 2.85 -1.77 -2.61
CA PRO A 80 3.66 -0.89 -1.78
C PRO A 80 4.73 -1.76 -1.14
N SER A 81 5.98 -1.61 -1.59
CA SER A 81 7.14 -2.26 -0.97
C SER A 81 7.47 -1.58 0.36
N ARG A 82 6.48 -1.53 1.26
CA ARG A 82 6.70 -1.31 2.67
C ARG A 82 7.18 -2.64 3.24
N VAL A 83 8.44 -2.99 2.95
CA VAL A 83 9.10 -4.03 3.72
C VAL A 83 8.97 -3.62 5.19
N PRO A 84 8.32 -4.42 6.05
CA PRO A 84 8.14 -4.03 7.43
C PRO A 84 9.52 -3.80 8.01
N THR A 85 9.71 -2.69 8.72
CA THR A 85 10.99 -2.25 9.31
C THR A 85 11.68 -3.34 10.14
N LEU A 86 10.90 -4.32 10.59
CA LEU A 86 11.32 -5.54 11.28
C LEU A 86 12.26 -6.44 10.46
N PHE A 87 12.16 -6.46 9.12
CA PHE A 87 13.03 -7.28 8.27
C PHE A 87 14.48 -6.78 8.22
N LYS A 88 14.73 -5.50 8.56
CA LYS A 88 16.10 -4.97 8.65
C LYS A 88 16.87 -5.51 9.85
N TRP A 89 16.18 -5.91 10.91
CA TRP A 89 16.82 -6.39 12.15
C TRP A 89 17.10 -7.88 12.13
N SER A 90 16.32 -8.69 11.40
CA SER A 90 16.54 -10.15 11.32
C SER A 90 17.83 -10.52 10.60
N ILE A 91 18.16 -9.84 9.50
CA ILE A 91 19.40 -10.08 8.75
C ILE A 91 20.63 -9.69 9.59
N GLY A 92 20.54 -8.60 10.36
CA GLY A 92 21.61 -8.18 11.25
C GLY A 92 21.91 -9.21 12.34
N LEU A 93 20.88 -9.79 12.96
CA LEU A 93 21.05 -10.83 13.98
C LEU A 93 21.64 -12.12 13.41
N ALA A 94 21.26 -12.51 12.19
CA ALA A 94 21.80 -13.69 11.52
C ALA A 94 23.30 -13.56 11.22
N ILE A 95 23.75 -12.40 10.75
CA ILE A 95 25.18 -12.14 10.46
C ILE A 95 26.00 -12.19 11.76
N VAL A 96 25.53 -11.53 12.83
CA VAL A 96 26.22 -11.52 14.13
C VAL A 96 26.34 -12.94 14.68
N SER A 97 25.25 -13.72 14.64
CA SER A 97 25.26 -15.11 15.09
C SER A 97 26.23 -15.98 14.29
N PHE A 98 26.26 -15.83 12.96
CA PHE A 98 27.16 -16.60 12.10
C PHE A 98 28.64 -16.26 12.34
N THR A 99 28.97 -14.98 12.49
CA THR A 99 30.35 -14.56 12.79
C THR A 99 30.84 -15.07 14.15
N ALA A 100 29.96 -15.07 15.17
CA ALA A 100 30.29 -15.62 16.49
C ALA A 100 30.51 -17.14 16.44
N TYR A 101 29.68 -17.88 15.67
CA TYR A 101 29.83 -19.32 15.50
C TYR A 101 31.14 -19.69 14.79
N ALA A 102 31.50 -18.97 13.72
CA ALA A 102 32.75 -19.18 13.00
C ALA A 102 33.98 -18.87 13.86
N ALA A 103 33.94 -17.82 14.69
CA ALA A 103 35.02 -17.52 15.63
C ALA A 103 35.16 -18.61 16.69
N TYR A 104 34.03 -19.13 17.21
CA TYR A 104 34.04 -20.22 18.17
C TYR A 104 34.63 -21.50 17.59
N SER A 105 34.23 -21.90 16.38
CA SER A 105 34.76 -23.11 15.72
C SER A 105 36.26 -22.98 15.42
N TYR A 106 36.72 -21.79 15.05
CA TYR A 106 38.13 -21.53 14.83
C TYR A 106 38.97 -21.69 16.10
N MET A 107 38.48 -21.17 17.24
CA MET A 107 39.15 -21.31 18.53
C MET A 107 39.19 -22.76 19.02
N ASP A 108 38.12 -23.54 18.78
CA ASP A 108 38.05 -24.94 19.20
C ASP A 108 39.00 -25.83 18.38
N HIS A 109 39.12 -25.55 17.08
CA HIS A 109 40.09 -26.22 16.20
C HIS A 109 41.54 -25.94 16.62
N ILE A 110 41.87 -24.70 17.01
CA ILE A 110 43.22 -24.35 17.50
C ILE A 110 43.54 -25.11 18.79
N LYS A 111 42.61 -25.17 19.74
CA LYS A 111 42.81 -25.88 21.02
C LYS A 111 43.08 -27.37 20.80
N SER A 112 42.34 -28.00 19.88
CA SER A 112 42.50 -29.41 19.51
C SER A 112 43.85 -29.70 18.86
N CYS A 113 44.39 -28.76 18.07
CA CYS A 113 45.73 -28.88 17.48
C CYS A 113 46.86 -28.70 18.51
N ILE A 114 46.66 -27.91 19.56
CA ILE A 114 47.67 -27.67 20.61
C ILE A 114 47.76 -28.88 21.55
N THR A 115 46.63 -29.47 21.95
CA THR A 115 46.62 -30.65 22.85
C THR A 115 47.09 -31.94 22.19
N SER A 116 47.02 -32.05 20.86
CA SER A 116 47.55 -33.20 20.10
C SER A 116 49.09 -33.19 19.96
N LYS A 117 49.76 -32.07 20.24
CA LYS A 117 51.22 -31.91 20.08
C LYS A 117 51.99 -31.85 21.40
N ALA A 118 51.29 -31.91 22.54
CA ALA A 118 51.86 -32.05 23.87
C ALA A 118 51.83 -33.53 24.29
#